data_AF-A0A7K3QJW7-F1
#
_entry.id   AF-A0A7K3QJW7-F1
#
_cell.length_a   1.000
_cell.length_b   1.000
_cell.length_c   1.000
_cell.angle_alpha   90.00
_cell.angle_beta   90.00
_cell.angle_gamma   90.00
#
_symmetry.space_group_name_H-M   'P 1'
#
loop_
_entity.id
_entity.type
_entity.pdbx_description
1 polymer ?
#
loop_
_entity_poly.entity_id
_entity_poly.type
_entity_poly.pdbx_seq_one_letter_code
_entity_poly.pdbx_strand_id
1 'polypeptide(L)' 'MEIRGARILVAGATGDIGSALAERLAGLGAVTALA' A
#
# COMPACT_ATOMS: atom_id res chain seq x y z
N MET A 1 -12.57 10.60 1.57
CA MET A 1 -11.73 9.82 0.64
C MET A 1 -11.75 8.38 1.12
N GLU A 2 -12.39 7.48 0.37
CA GLU A 2 -12.82 6.14 0.83
C GLU A 2 -11.69 5.19 1.28
N ILE A 3 -10.44 5.52 1.00
CA ILE A 3 -9.29 4.61 1.17
C ILE A 3 -8.62 4.78 2.55
N ARG A 4 -8.97 5.81 3.32
CA ARG A 4 -8.36 6.09 4.63
C ARG A 4 -8.75 5.01 5.64
N GLY A 5 -7.77 4.28 6.17
CA GLY A 5 -7.96 3.14 7.08
C GLY A 5 -8.24 1.81 6.39
N ALA A 6 -8.33 1.76 5.06
CA ALA A 6 -8.51 0.52 4.31
C ALA A 6 -7.27 -0.38 4.47
N ARG A 7 -7.49 -1.69 4.60
CA ARG A 7 -6.41 -2.69 4.67
C ARG A 7 -6.18 -3.29 3.28
N ILE A 8 -4.99 -3.11 2.73
CA ILE A 8 -4.66 -3.51 1.36
C ILE A 8 -3.45 -4.43 1.38
N LEU A 9 -3.56 -5.57 0.69
CA LEU A 9 -2.45 -6.47 0.44
C LEU A 9 -1.73 -6.01 -0.84
N VAL A 10 -0.42 -5.77 -0.74
CA VAL A 10 0.43 -5.49 -1.90
C VAL A 10 1.32 -6.70 -2.12
N ALA A 11 1.07 -7.46 -3.18
CA ALA A 11 1.88 -8.60 -3.58
C ALA A 11 3.16 -8.12 -4.30
N GLY A 12 4.31 -8.71 -3.96
CA GLY A 12 5.58 -8.31 -4.56
C GLY A 12 6.05 -6.93 -4.08
N ALA A 13 5.69 -6.58 -2.84
CA ALA A 13 6.00 -5.27 -2.28
C ALA A 13 7.51 -5.01 -2.07
N THR A 14 8.34 -6.04 -2.23
CA THR A 14 9.81 -5.93 -2.22
C THR A 14 10.40 -5.50 -3.57
N GLY A 15 9.61 -5.52 -4.66
CA GLY A 15 10.02 -4.99 -5.96
C GLY A 15 9.75 -3.49 -6.08
N ASP A 16 10.43 -2.82 -7.02
CA ASP A 16 10.39 -1.36 -7.17
C ASP A 16 8.97 -0.80 -7.26
N ILE A 17 8.11 -1.44 -8.07
CA ILE A 17 6.71 -1.02 -8.26
C ILE A 17 5.88 -1.29 -7.00
N GLY A 18 6.06 -2.44 -6.37
CA GLY A 18 5.32 -2.82 -5.18
C GLY A 18 5.62 -1.91 -4.00
N SER A 19 6.88 -1.54 -3.82
CA SER A 19 7.33 -0.57 -2.82
C SER A 19 6.70 0.82 -3.07
N ALA A 20 6.83 1.35 -4.29
CA ALA A 20 6.27 2.66 -4.64
C ALA A 20 4.74 2.71 -4.50
N LEU A 21 4.05 1.61 -4.83
CA LEU A 21 2.61 1.49 -4.64
C LEU A 21 2.23 1.50 -3.16
N ALA A 22 2.97 0.76 -2.32
CA ALA A 22 2.72 0.72 -0.88
C ALA A 22 2.92 2.11 -0.24
N GLU A 23 3.98 2.83 -0.60
CA GLU A 23 4.21 4.20 -0.13
C GLU A 23 3.08 5.16 -0.54
N ARG A 24 2.64 5.07 -1.79
CA ARG A 24 1.57 5.93 -2.30
C ARG A 24 0.24 5.65 -1.59
N LEU A 25 -0.08 4.38 -1.33
CA LEU A 25 -1.28 3.99 -0.55
C LEU A 25 -1.20 4.46 0.90
N ALA A 26 -0.03 4.39 1.52
CA ALA A 26 0.20 4.90 2.88
C ALA A 26 0.00 6.43 2.94
N GLY A 27 0.49 7.18 1.95
CA GLY A 27 0.27 8.63 1.84
C GLY A 27 -1.21 9.01 1.67
N LEU A 28 -2.03 8.10 1.17
CA LEU A 28 -3.50 8.24 1.08
C LEU A 28 -4.23 7.75 2.35
N GLY A 29 -3.47 7.28 3.35
CA GLY A 29 -3.96 6.85 4.66
C GLY A 29 -4.43 5.39 4.73
N ALA A 30 -4.08 4.56 3.75
CA ALA A 30 -4.33 3.11 3.82
C ALA A 30 -3.31 2.41 4.73
N VAL A 31 -3.69 1.25 5.26
CA VAL A 31 -2.79 0.32 5.97
C VAL A 31 -2.42 -0.80 5.02
N THR A 32 -1.15 -0.86 4.62
CA THR A 32 -0.66 -1.90 3.71
C THR A 32 -0.06 -3.07 4.48
N ALA A 33 -0.34 -4.28 4.00
CA ALA A 33 0.38 -5.50 4.39
C ALA A 33 1.27 -5.92 3.22
N LEU A 34 2.52 -6.26 3.53
CA LEU A 34 3.52 -6.69 2.56
C LEU A 34 3.50 -8.23 2.49
N ALA A 35 3.39 -8.79 1.29
CA ALA A 35 3.46 -10.23 1.02
C ALA A 35 4.37 -10.55 -0.18
#